data_AF-A0A9R1CGZ1-F1
#
_entry.id   AF-A0A9R1CGZ1-F1
#
_cell.length_a   1.000
_cell.length_b   1.000
_cell.length_c   1.000
_cell.angle_alpha   90.00
_cell.angle_beta   90.00
_cell.angle_gamma   90.00
#
_symmetry.space_group_name_H-M   'P 1'
#
loop_
_entity.id
_entity.type
_entity.pdbx_description
1 polymer ?
#
loop_
_entity_poly.entity_id
_entity_poly.type
_entity_poly.pdbx_seq_one_letter_code
_entity_poly.pdbx_strand_id
1 'polypeptide(L)'
;MPPRKSTSSRTGKPPVATSSKTTLDAIPSADVPESLTPGYVYEPAERQPLTQEEQTRLIHELVGFNPKNLGADLTETARLEMYNAVTSIDNWINTVAKDPKSRAELIHGLHALETLLETHVDKAFDMFTSWLLRNPFEFSPDLEVVLPWQKGLDFSRGEYVAAQLGGQDGLQMKVDKLRTEVEHARLVSQRLEIAEKKLDRRIEVLKQRQAQVGFVKEIIDSANLDPLPSRAAQLQSTLTSLQSALNPLDIIPIPTSTGLSPSSGDHTKAWELGRAAYLNWALGKMLPPGERGLGVGEGGDAERLERIEKEIEEIGPREGMEILAGSLRGDR
;
A
#
# COMPACT_ATOMS: atom_id res chain seq x y z
N MET A 1 31.82 -33.11 -10.00
CA MET A 1 32.94 -32.14 -10.01
C MET A 1 32.58 -30.99 -10.95
N PRO A 2 33.06 -29.75 -10.69
CA PRO A 2 32.23 -28.57 -10.42
C PRO A 2 32.47 -27.41 -11.44
N PRO A 3 32.01 -26.16 -11.21
CA PRO A 3 32.55 -25.25 -10.16
C PRO A 3 31.44 -24.57 -9.32
N ARG A 4 31.33 -24.79 -8.00
CA ARG A 4 31.92 -24.00 -6.89
C ARG A 4 32.14 -22.52 -7.18
N LYS A 5 31.19 -21.66 -6.76
CA LYS A 5 31.43 -20.23 -6.52
C LYS A 5 31.88 -20.03 -5.07
N SER A 6 33.00 -19.35 -4.93
CA SER A 6 33.75 -19.09 -3.71
C SER A 6 33.06 -18.09 -2.79
N THR A 7 32.94 -18.47 -1.52
CA THR A 7 32.73 -17.58 -0.38
C THR A 7 34.00 -16.74 -0.15
N SER A 8 33.90 -15.42 -0.33
CA SER A 8 34.95 -14.47 0.09
C SER A 8 34.56 -13.87 1.43
N SER A 9 35.21 -14.33 2.50
CA SER A 9 35.17 -13.74 3.83
C SER A 9 36.05 -12.49 3.86
N ARG A 10 35.44 -11.31 3.95
CA ARG A 10 36.16 -10.07 4.22
C ARG A 10 35.77 -9.55 5.59
N THR A 11 36.60 -9.89 6.58
CA THR A 11 36.61 -9.30 7.92
C THR A 11 37.02 -7.82 7.81
N GLY A 12 36.05 -6.93 7.86
CA GLY A 12 36.24 -5.48 8.00
C GLY A 12 35.52 -5.01 9.27
N LYS A 13 36.24 -4.27 10.13
CA LYS A 13 35.67 -3.58 11.29
C LYS A 13 34.40 -2.82 10.90
N PRO A 14 33.33 -2.81 11.71
CA PRO A 14 32.13 -2.07 11.35
C PRO A 14 32.46 -0.57 11.29
N PRO A 15 32.05 0.13 10.22
CA PRO A 15 32.19 1.58 10.16
C PRO A 15 31.31 2.20 11.25
N VAL A 16 31.86 3.19 11.94
CA VAL A 16 31.13 4.04 12.89
C VAL A 16 29.88 4.56 12.18
N ALA A 17 28.73 4.26 12.79
CA ALA A 17 27.42 4.43 12.20
C ALA A 17 27.12 5.91 11.94
N THR A 18 27.13 6.28 10.66
CA THR A 18 26.74 7.61 10.19
C THR A 18 25.83 7.49 8.97
N SER A 19 24.77 6.67 9.06
CA SER A 19 23.67 6.66 8.10
C SER A 19 22.52 5.80 8.62
N SER A 20 21.35 6.42 8.83
CA SER A 20 20.06 5.78 9.13
C SER A 20 19.65 4.75 8.08
N LYS A 21 20.20 4.83 6.87
CA LYS A 21 19.81 4.00 5.71
C LYS A 21 20.16 2.51 5.86
N THR A 22 21.15 2.18 6.68
CA THR A 22 21.61 0.79 6.88
C THR A 22 20.62 -0.09 7.67
N THR A 23 19.61 0.50 8.33
CA THR A 23 18.63 -0.28 9.12
C THR A 23 17.50 -0.88 8.28
N LEU A 24 17.25 -0.36 7.07
CA LEU A 24 16.23 -0.90 6.16
C LEU A 24 16.74 -2.07 5.32
N ASP A 25 18.01 -2.06 4.92
CA ASP A 25 18.63 -3.18 4.18
C ASP A 25 18.83 -4.43 5.05
N ALA A 26 18.67 -4.29 6.37
CA ALA A 26 18.76 -5.37 7.35
C ALA A 26 17.40 -5.93 7.79
N ILE A 27 16.29 -5.51 7.17
CA ILE A 27 15.00 -6.16 7.40
C ILE A 27 15.08 -7.54 6.74
N PRO A 28 15.03 -8.64 7.50
CA PRO A 28 14.94 -9.96 6.90
C PRO A 28 13.71 -9.97 6.01
N SER A 29 13.89 -10.34 4.75
CA SER A 29 12.77 -10.63 3.86
C SER A 29 11.87 -11.61 4.62
N ALA A 30 10.56 -11.35 4.66
CA ALA A 30 9.63 -12.24 5.35
C ALA A 30 9.93 -13.68 4.92
N ASP A 31 10.08 -14.59 5.89
CA ASP A 31 10.34 -16.02 5.68
C ASP A 31 9.11 -16.70 5.05
N VAL A 32 8.75 -16.23 3.84
CA VAL A 32 7.66 -16.78 3.06
C VAL A 32 8.23 -17.99 2.33
N PRO A 33 7.65 -19.19 2.52
CA PRO A 33 8.11 -20.37 1.80
C PRO A 33 7.97 -20.16 0.28
N GLU A 34 8.99 -20.56 -0.49
CA GLU A 34 9.01 -20.43 -1.96
C GLU A 34 7.87 -21.22 -2.64
N SER A 35 7.28 -22.19 -1.94
CA SER A 35 6.17 -23.01 -2.43
C SER A 35 5.04 -23.13 -1.40
N LEU A 36 3.80 -23.05 -1.87
CA LEU A 36 2.58 -23.27 -1.06
C LEU A 36 2.46 -24.70 -0.51
N THR A 37 3.16 -25.66 -1.11
CA THR A 37 3.22 -27.06 -0.72
C THR A 37 4.64 -27.44 -0.31
N PRO A 38 5.06 -27.15 0.93
CA PRO A 38 6.39 -27.52 1.41
C PRO A 38 6.61 -29.04 1.30
N GLY A 39 7.73 -29.44 0.69
CA GLY A 39 8.14 -30.85 0.59
C GLY A 39 7.60 -31.64 -0.60
N TYR A 40 6.72 -31.04 -1.43
CA TYR A 40 6.31 -31.69 -2.67
C TYR A 40 7.45 -31.61 -3.70
N VAL A 41 7.99 -32.77 -4.08
CA VAL A 41 8.94 -32.92 -5.18
C VAL A 41 8.19 -33.58 -6.33
N TYR A 42 8.18 -32.94 -7.49
CA TYR A 42 7.56 -33.51 -8.69
C TYR A 42 8.33 -34.76 -9.11
N GLU A 43 7.66 -35.91 -9.10
CA GLU A 43 8.16 -37.14 -9.68
C GLU A 43 7.50 -37.35 -11.05
N PRO A 44 8.28 -37.45 -12.14
CA PRO A 44 7.71 -37.73 -13.46
C PRO A 44 7.16 -39.16 -13.48
N ALA A 45 5.83 -39.30 -13.54
CA ALA A 45 5.17 -40.60 -13.66
C ALA A 45 5.45 -41.26 -15.02
N GLU A 46 5.52 -42.60 -15.04
CA GLU A 46 5.69 -43.38 -16.27
C GLU A 46 4.45 -43.25 -17.18
N ARG A 47 4.72 -43.08 -18.48
CA ARG A 47 3.71 -42.72 -19.48
C ARG A 47 2.83 -43.92 -19.81
N GLN A 48 1.52 -43.75 -19.69
CA GLN A 48 0.53 -44.67 -20.23
C GLN A 48 0.05 -44.15 -21.59
N PRO A 49 -0.05 -45.01 -22.63
CA PRO A 49 -0.62 -44.60 -23.89
C PRO A 49 -2.08 -44.22 -23.70
N LEU A 50 -2.50 -43.13 -24.34
CA LEU A 50 -3.88 -42.64 -24.26
C LEU A 50 -4.84 -43.68 -24.87
N THR A 51 -5.92 -43.99 -24.17
CA THR A 51 -7.01 -44.78 -24.74
C THR A 51 -7.74 -43.97 -25.82
N GLN A 52 -8.36 -44.67 -26.78
CA GLN A 52 -9.12 -44.01 -27.85
C GLN A 52 -10.24 -43.10 -27.30
N GLU A 53 -10.87 -43.47 -26.18
CA GLU A 53 -11.88 -42.65 -25.54
C GLU A 53 -11.29 -41.34 -24.98
N GLU A 54 -10.12 -41.41 -24.34
CA GLU A 54 -9.43 -40.23 -23.83
C GLU A 54 -9.00 -39.29 -24.96
N GLN A 55 -8.54 -39.84 -26.08
CA GLN A 55 -8.22 -39.05 -27.27
C GLN A 55 -9.45 -38.28 -27.77
N THR A 56 -10.60 -38.96 -27.89
CA THR A 56 -11.84 -38.28 -28.31
C THR A 56 -12.28 -37.19 -27.33
N ARG A 57 -12.05 -37.38 -26.02
CA ARG A 57 -12.31 -36.35 -25.00
C ARG A 57 -11.36 -35.16 -25.12
N LEU A 58 -10.07 -35.40 -25.33
CA LEU A 58 -9.08 -34.33 -25.53
C LEU A 58 -9.38 -33.52 -26.78
N ILE A 59 -9.77 -34.18 -27.88
CA ILE A 59 -10.16 -33.48 -29.12
C ILE A 59 -11.41 -32.66 -28.87
N HIS A 60 -12.42 -33.22 -28.19
CA HIS A 60 -13.63 -32.51 -27.83
C HIS A 60 -13.33 -31.28 -26.95
N GLU A 61 -12.42 -31.41 -25.98
CA GLU A 61 -11.99 -30.31 -25.12
C GLU A 61 -11.20 -29.25 -25.90
N LEU A 62 -10.31 -29.67 -26.80
CA LEU A 62 -9.50 -28.80 -27.65
C LEU A 62 -10.36 -27.93 -28.57
N VAL A 63 -11.34 -28.57 -29.19
CA VAL A 63 -12.15 -28.00 -30.27
C VAL A 63 -13.43 -27.35 -29.73
N GLY A 64 -13.87 -27.75 -28.53
CA GLY A 64 -15.08 -27.26 -27.88
C GLY A 64 -16.38 -27.86 -28.42
N PHE A 65 -16.31 -28.81 -29.34
CA PHE A 65 -17.45 -29.56 -29.88
C PHE A 65 -17.03 -30.98 -30.27
N ASN A 66 -17.99 -31.89 -30.44
CA ASN A 66 -17.73 -33.24 -30.90
C ASN A 66 -17.57 -33.26 -32.43
N PRO A 67 -16.41 -33.68 -32.99
CA PRO A 67 -16.20 -33.72 -34.44
C PRO A 67 -17.24 -34.56 -35.21
N LYS A 68 -17.84 -35.56 -34.57
CA LYS A 68 -18.92 -36.35 -35.18
C LYS A 68 -20.17 -35.51 -35.46
N ASN A 69 -20.48 -34.55 -34.59
CA ASN A 69 -21.62 -33.66 -34.77
C ASN A 69 -21.41 -32.73 -35.97
N LEU A 70 -20.19 -32.22 -36.16
CA LEU A 70 -19.84 -31.43 -37.35
C LEU A 70 -20.08 -32.20 -38.65
N GLY A 71 -19.71 -33.49 -38.68
CA GLY A 71 -19.97 -34.36 -39.82
C GLY A 71 -21.47 -34.56 -40.09
N ALA A 72 -22.26 -34.75 -39.04
CA ALA A 72 -23.72 -34.88 -39.13
C ALA A 72 -24.37 -33.57 -39.63
N ASP A 73 -24.00 -32.43 -39.05
CA ASP A 73 -24.53 -31.11 -39.41
C ASP A 73 -24.23 -30.76 -40.87
N LEU A 74 -23.02 -31.08 -41.34
CA LEU A 74 -22.63 -30.86 -42.74
C LEU A 74 -23.44 -31.74 -43.70
N THR A 75 -23.65 -33.00 -43.33
CA THR A 75 -24.44 -33.94 -44.16
C THR A 75 -25.89 -33.50 -44.25
N GLU A 76 -26.47 -33.04 -43.14
CA GLU A 76 -27.83 -32.52 -43.11
C GLU A 76 -27.96 -31.25 -43.95
N THR A 77 -27.02 -30.31 -43.81
CA THR A 77 -26.99 -29.08 -44.62
C THR A 77 -26.87 -29.42 -46.12
N ALA A 78 -26.06 -30.41 -46.48
CA ALA A 78 -25.91 -30.84 -47.88
C ALA A 78 -27.19 -31.48 -48.43
N ARG A 79 -27.92 -32.28 -47.64
CA ARG A 79 -29.24 -32.80 -48.05
C ARG A 79 -30.25 -31.68 -48.24
N LEU A 80 -30.31 -30.72 -47.32
CA LEU A 80 -31.22 -29.58 -47.44
C LEU A 80 -30.96 -28.78 -48.72
N GLU A 81 -29.70 -28.49 -49.04
CA GLU A 81 -29.34 -27.79 -50.28
C GLU A 81 -29.66 -28.62 -51.52
N MET A 82 -29.45 -29.94 -51.48
CA MET A 82 -29.86 -30.84 -52.56
C MET A 82 -31.37 -30.78 -52.80
N TYR A 83 -32.19 -30.87 -51.75
CA TYR A 83 -33.64 -30.77 -51.87
C TYR A 83 -34.10 -29.39 -52.35
N ASN A 84 -33.44 -28.31 -51.90
CA ASN A 84 -33.70 -26.95 -52.39
C ASN A 84 -33.41 -26.83 -53.88
N ALA A 85 -32.31 -27.42 -54.36
CA ALA A 85 -31.96 -27.45 -55.78
C ALA A 85 -32.96 -28.28 -56.60
N VAL A 86 -33.33 -29.48 -56.15
CA VAL A 86 -34.34 -30.34 -56.79
C VAL A 86 -35.70 -29.62 -56.86
N THR A 87 -36.12 -28.97 -55.79
CA THR A 87 -37.36 -28.17 -55.75
C THR A 87 -37.29 -26.97 -56.70
N SER A 88 -36.13 -26.32 -56.80
CA SER A 88 -35.92 -25.21 -57.75
C SER A 88 -36.01 -25.69 -59.20
N ILE A 89 -35.48 -26.88 -59.49
CA ILE A 89 -35.60 -27.52 -60.81
C ILE A 89 -37.05 -27.90 -61.09
N ASP A 90 -37.80 -28.43 -60.11
CA ASP A 90 -39.23 -28.72 -60.28
C ASP A 90 -40.03 -27.46 -60.61
N ASN A 91 -39.81 -26.38 -59.87
CA ASN A 91 -40.41 -25.07 -60.14
C ASN A 91 -40.08 -24.58 -61.56
N TRP A 92 -38.84 -24.76 -62.01
CA TRP A 92 -38.43 -24.42 -63.37
C TRP A 92 -39.12 -25.31 -64.43
N ILE A 93 -39.20 -26.62 -64.21
CA ILE A 93 -39.92 -27.56 -65.09
C ILE A 93 -41.38 -27.12 -65.24
N ASN A 94 -42.01 -26.68 -64.15
CA ASN A 94 -43.39 -26.18 -64.16
C ASN A 94 -43.56 -24.91 -65.03
N THR A 95 -42.51 -24.14 -65.27
CA THR A 95 -42.54 -22.98 -66.19
C THR A 95 -42.28 -23.34 -67.66
N VAL A 96 -41.51 -24.40 -67.91
CA VAL A 96 -41.05 -24.77 -69.26
C VAL A 96 -41.96 -25.82 -69.92
N ALA A 97 -42.48 -26.77 -69.15
CA ALA A 97 -43.29 -27.87 -69.67
C ALA A 97 -44.74 -27.43 -69.89
N LYS A 98 -45.09 -27.14 -71.15
CA LYS A 98 -46.47 -26.79 -71.56
C LYS A 98 -47.36 -28.03 -71.76
N ASP A 99 -46.76 -29.17 -72.12
CA ASP A 99 -47.47 -30.40 -72.43
C ASP A 99 -47.49 -31.37 -71.23
N PRO A 100 -48.65 -32.01 -70.94
CA PRO A 100 -48.78 -32.90 -69.78
C PRO A 100 -47.94 -34.17 -69.90
N LYS A 101 -47.68 -34.66 -71.11
CA LYS A 101 -46.84 -35.85 -71.36
C LYS A 101 -45.37 -35.56 -71.08
N SER A 102 -44.86 -34.45 -71.61
CA SER A 102 -43.48 -34.00 -71.37
C SER A 102 -43.23 -33.67 -69.91
N ARG A 103 -44.24 -33.13 -69.20
CA ARG A 103 -44.18 -32.90 -67.76
C ARG A 103 -44.03 -34.19 -66.96
N ALA A 104 -44.81 -35.23 -67.29
CA ALA A 104 -44.71 -36.52 -66.60
C ALA A 104 -43.34 -37.17 -66.79
N GLU A 105 -42.76 -37.08 -67.99
CA GLU A 105 -41.41 -37.57 -68.28
C GLU A 105 -40.34 -36.79 -67.50
N LEU A 106 -40.44 -35.46 -67.44
CA LEU A 106 -39.51 -34.60 -66.69
C LEU A 106 -39.57 -34.84 -65.18
N ILE A 107 -40.77 -35.04 -64.61
CA ILE A 107 -40.92 -35.38 -63.19
C ILE A 107 -40.30 -36.74 -62.88
N HIS A 108 -40.49 -37.73 -63.76
CA HIS A 108 -39.87 -39.04 -63.60
C HIS A 108 -38.33 -38.96 -63.68
N GLY A 109 -37.80 -38.17 -64.61
CA GLY A 109 -36.37 -37.90 -64.72
C GLY A 109 -35.81 -37.14 -63.51
N LEU A 110 -36.57 -36.17 -62.97
CA LEU A 110 -36.20 -35.43 -61.76
C LEU A 110 -36.11 -36.35 -60.55
N HIS A 111 -37.08 -37.26 -60.37
CA HIS A 111 -37.06 -38.22 -59.28
C HIS A 111 -35.90 -39.23 -59.39
N ALA A 112 -35.57 -39.65 -60.62
CA ALA A 112 -34.38 -40.48 -60.87
C ALA A 112 -33.08 -39.72 -60.55
N LEU A 113 -33.02 -38.42 -60.86
CA LEU A 113 -31.90 -37.54 -60.51
C LEU A 113 -31.79 -37.34 -59.00
N GLU A 114 -32.90 -37.10 -58.30
CA GLU A 114 -32.98 -36.97 -56.84
C GLU A 114 -32.42 -38.24 -56.16
N THR A 115 -32.90 -39.41 -56.56
CA THR A 115 -32.43 -40.70 -56.02
C THR A 115 -30.93 -40.90 -56.30
N LEU A 116 -30.46 -40.52 -57.49
CA LEU A 116 -29.04 -40.58 -57.83
C LEU A 116 -28.21 -39.64 -56.94
N LEU A 117 -28.67 -38.41 -56.75
CA LEU A 117 -27.98 -37.45 -55.90
C LEU A 117 -27.94 -37.91 -54.44
N GLU A 118 -29.05 -38.41 -53.89
CA GLU A 118 -29.10 -38.97 -52.54
C GLU A 118 -28.02 -40.03 -52.32
N THR A 119 -27.98 -41.04 -53.20
CA THR A 119 -27.00 -42.14 -53.08
C THR A 119 -25.55 -41.67 -53.20
N HIS A 120 -25.27 -40.66 -54.05
CA HIS A 120 -23.93 -40.13 -54.23
C HIS A 120 -23.51 -39.17 -53.11
N VAL A 121 -24.42 -38.32 -52.64
CA VAL A 121 -24.22 -37.40 -51.53
C VAL A 121 -23.93 -38.19 -50.27
N ASP A 122 -24.77 -39.18 -49.92
CA ASP A 122 -24.55 -40.03 -48.74
C ASP A 122 -23.19 -40.73 -48.80
N LYS A 123 -22.84 -41.37 -49.93
CA LYS A 123 -21.54 -42.04 -50.08
C LYS A 123 -20.36 -41.08 -49.98
N ALA A 124 -20.47 -39.88 -50.57
CA ALA A 124 -19.40 -38.88 -50.52
C ALA A 124 -19.22 -38.34 -49.10
N PHE A 125 -20.31 -38.06 -48.38
CA PHE A 125 -20.24 -37.58 -47.00
C PHE A 125 -19.84 -38.67 -46.01
N ASP A 126 -20.16 -39.95 -46.23
CA ASP A 126 -19.61 -41.06 -45.44
C ASP A 126 -18.09 -41.15 -45.58
N MET A 127 -17.57 -41.02 -46.81
CA MET A 127 -16.12 -41.01 -47.05
C MET A 127 -15.46 -39.75 -46.45
N PHE A 128 -16.12 -38.60 -46.58
CA PHE A 128 -15.62 -37.35 -46.03
C PHE A 128 -15.60 -37.37 -44.49
N THR A 129 -16.66 -37.84 -43.83
CA THR A 129 -16.73 -37.94 -42.37
C THR A 129 -15.68 -38.91 -41.83
N SER A 130 -15.48 -40.05 -42.50
CA SER A 130 -14.40 -40.98 -42.17
C SER A 130 -13.02 -40.34 -42.31
N TRP A 131 -12.78 -39.61 -43.40
CA TRP A 131 -11.52 -38.89 -43.62
C TRP A 131 -11.31 -37.77 -42.59
N LEU A 132 -12.36 -37.03 -42.25
CA LEU A 132 -12.34 -35.92 -41.29
C LEU A 132 -11.99 -36.41 -39.88
N LEU A 133 -12.56 -37.54 -39.45
CA LEU A 133 -12.26 -38.13 -38.14
C LEU A 133 -10.85 -38.73 -38.07
N ARG A 134 -10.28 -39.16 -39.21
CA ARG A 134 -9.00 -39.86 -39.27
C ARG A 134 -7.78 -38.96 -39.53
N ASN A 135 -7.97 -37.77 -40.07
CA ASN A 135 -6.87 -36.88 -40.45
C ASN A 135 -6.86 -35.58 -39.62
N PRO A 136 -7.82 -34.64 -39.78
CA PRO A 136 -7.88 -33.43 -38.96
C PRO A 136 -8.04 -33.68 -37.47
N PHE A 137 -8.86 -34.66 -37.10
CA PHE A 137 -9.24 -34.94 -35.72
C PHE A 137 -8.57 -36.19 -35.15
N GLU A 138 -7.44 -36.62 -35.72
CA GLU A 138 -6.65 -37.73 -35.17
C GLU A 138 -5.24 -37.21 -34.83
N PHE A 139 -4.70 -37.64 -33.70
CA PHE A 139 -3.31 -37.46 -33.36
C PHE A 139 -2.72 -38.78 -32.88
N SER A 140 -1.40 -38.93 -33.03
CA SER A 140 -0.72 -40.17 -32.68
C SER A 140 -0.89 -40.48 -31.18
N PRO A 141 -1.24 -41.72 -30.79
CA PRO A 141 -1.36 -42.13 -29.39
C PRO A 141 -0.04 -41.98 -28.61
N ASP A 142 1.07 -41.91 -29.32
CA ASP A 142 2.41 -41.79 -28.74
C ASP A 142 2.79 -40.32 -28.46
N LEU A 143 1.99 -39.36 -28.93
CA LEU A 143 2.24 -37.94 -28.74
C LEU A 143 1.63 -37.46 -27.43
N GLU A 144 2.47 -36.85 -26.59
CA GLU A 144 2.06 -36.19 -25.36
C GLU A 144 1.35 -34.86 -25.71
N VAL A 145 0.04 -34.94 -25.97
CA VAL A 145 -0.78 -33.76 -26.22
C VAL A 145 -1.25 -33.20 -24.89
N VAL A 146 -0.60 -32.13 -24.44
CA VAL A 146 -1.05 -31.34 -23.28
C VAL A 146 -1.78 -30.11 -23.81
N LEU A 147 -3.03 -29.93 -23.40
CA LEU A 147 -3.79 -28.75 -23.77
C LEU A 147 -3.19 -27.50 -23.11
N PRO A 148 -3.26 -26.32 -23.76
CA PRO A 148 -2.63 -25.10 -23.23
C PRO A 148 -3.05 -24.75 -21.80
N TRP A 149 -4.30 -25.03 -21.42
CA TRP A 149 -4.83 -24.80 -20.07
C TRP A 149 -4.49 -25.91 -19.07
N GLN A 150 -4.13 -27.10 -19.55
CA GLN A 150 -3.61 -28.19 -18.72
C GLN A 150 -2.09 -28.05 -18.48
N LYS A 151 -1.44 -27.09 -19.15
CA LYS A 151 -0.01 -26.85 -18.99
C LYS A 151 0.32 -26.40 -17.56
N GLY A 152 1.10 -27.22 -16.86
CA GLY A 152 1.48 -26.97 -15.47
C GLY A 152 0.45 -27.42 -14.44
N LEU A 153 -0.63 -28.09 -14.89
CA LEU A 153 -1.53 -28.80 -13.99
C LEU A 153 -0.85 -30.10 -13.55
N ASP A 154 -0.71 -30.27 -12.25
CA ASP A 154 -0.01 -31.38 -11.62
C ASP A 154 -0.98 -32.07 -10.66
N PHE A 155 -1.59 -33.17 -11.11
CA PHE A 155 -2.58 -33.91 -10.34
C PHE A 155 -1.97 -34.59 -9.11
N SER A 156 -0.71 -35.02 -9.19
CA SER A 156 0.06 -35.55 -8.06
C SER A 156 0.23 -34.53 -6.94
N ARG A 157 0.36 -33.24 -7.27
CA ARG A 157 0.36 -32.17 -6.26
C ARG A 157 -0.98 -32.05 -5.56
N GLY A 158 -2.08 -32.20 -6.31
CA GLY A 158 -3.44 -32.20 -5.75
C GLY A 158 -3.67 -33.35 -4.78
N GLU A 159 -3.23 -34.55 -5.14
CA GLU A 159 -3.30 -35.74 -4.27
C GLU A 159 -2.48 -35.57 -3.00
N TYR A 160 -1.27 -35.03 -3.10
CA TYR A 160 -0.44 -34.71 -1.93
C TYR A 160 -1.14 -33.73 -0.98
N VAL A 161 -1.76 -32.67 -1.51
CA VAL A 161 -2.52 -31.70 -0.71
C VAL A 161 -3.74 -32.36 -0.07
N ALA A 162 -4.45 -33.23 -0.79
CA ALA A 162 -5.60 -33.96 -0.27
C ALA A 162 -5.22 -34.97 0.83
N ALA A 163 -4.05 -35.60 0.74
CA ALA A 163 -3.53 -36.52 1.74
C ALA A 163 -3.07 -35.80 3.02
N GLN A 164 -2.79 -34.50 2.95
CA GLN A 164 -2.38 -33.70 4.11
C GLN A 164 -3.56 -33.45 5.07
N LEU A 165 -3.30 -33.38 6.39
CA LEU A 165 -4.33 -32.99 7.37
C LEU A 165 -4.94 -31.63 7.01
N GLY A 166 -6.26 -31.62 6.81
CA GLY A 166 -7.04 -30.45 6.42
C GLY A 166 -7.24 -30.27 4.92
N GLY A 167 -6.65 -31.11 4.07
CA GLY A 167 -6.90 -31.11 2.63
C GLY A 167 -6.76 -29.72 1.97
N GLN A 168 -7.74 -29.37 1.13
CA GLN A 168 -7.83 -28.07 0.48
C GLN A 168 -8.10 -26.93 1.48
N ASP A 169 -8.94 -27.14 2.50
CA ASP A 169 -9.29 -26.12 3.49
C ASP A 169 -8.07 -25.72 4.34
N GLY A 170 -7.22 -26.68 4.67
CA GLY A 170 -5.96 -26.45 5.37
C GLY A 170 -4.97 -25.65 4.54
N LEU A 171 -4.93 -25.87 3.22
CA LEU A 171 -4.12 -25.06 2.31
C LEU A 171 -4.70 -23.64 2.19
N GLN A 172 -6.01 -23.50 2.07
CA GLN A 172 -6.67 -22.20 2.02
C GLN A 172 -6.40 -21.38 3.29
N MET A 173 -6.52 -22.01 4.47
CA MET A 173 -6.16 -21.37 5.74
C MET A 173 -4.69 -20.96 5.80
N LYS A 174 -3.76 -21.74 5.25
CA LYS A 174 -2.34 -21.36 5.16
C LYS A 174 -2.13 -20.17 4.23
N VAL A 175 -2.82 -20.14 3.09
CA VAL A 175 -2.78 -19.01 2.15
C VAL A 175 -3.30 -17.74 2.83
N ASP A 176 -4.40 -17.85 3.57
CA ASP A 176 -4.97 -16.69 4.26
C ASP A 176 -4.07 -16.21 5.41
N LYS A 177 -3.42 -17.12 6.14
CA LYS A 177 -2.37 -16.75 7.11
C LYS A 177 -1.21 -16.02 6.45
N LEU A 178 -0.68 -16.53 5.34
CA LEU A 178 0.40 -15.87 4.60
C LEU A 178 -0.02 -14.49 4.08
N ARG A 179 -1.28 -14.33 3.62
CA ARG A 179 -1.82 -13.02 3.24
C ARG A 179 -1.78 -12.05 4.41
N THR A 180 -2.25 -12.47 5.60
CA THR A 180 -2.20 -11.62 6.80
C THR A 180 -0.77 -11.30 7.22
N GLU A 181 0.15 -12.26 7.14
CA GLU A 181 1.57 -12.03 7.46
C GLU A 181 2.22 -11.03 6.50
N VAL A 182 1.91 -11.09 5.21
CA VAL A 182 2.37 -10.13 4.21
C VAL A 182 1.81 -8.74 4.48
N GLU A 183 0.54 -8.62 4.86
CA GLU A 183 -0.07 -7.34 5.24
C GLU A 183 0.58 -6.75 6.51
N HIS A 184 0.80 -7.57 7.53
CA HIS A 184 1.50 -7.17 8.74
C HIS A 184 2.93 -6.71 8.42
N ALA A 185 3.66 -7.44 7.57
CA ALA A 185 5.00 -7.05 7.13
C ALA A 185 5.00 -5.70 6.39
N ARG A 186 4.03 -5.46 5.50
CA ARG A 186 3.86 -4.16 4.82
C ARG A 186 3.56 -3.01 5.78
N LEU A 187 2.72 -3.23 6.79
CA LEU A 187 2.42 -2.23 7.80
C LEU A 187 3.65 -1.91 8.66
N VAL A 188 4.43 -2.93 9.03
CA VAL A 188 5.67 -2.74 9.78
C VAL A 188 6.69 -1.97 8.94
N SER A 189 6.88 -2.33 7.67
CA SER A 189 7.81 -1.61 6.79
C SER A 189 7.43 -0.13 6.64
N GLN A 190 6.13 0.17 6.49
CA GLN A 190 5.63 1.54 6.43
C GLN A 190 5.90 2.31 7.73
N ARG A 191 5.66 1.69 8.90
CA ARG A 191 5.92 2.32 10.20
C ARG A 191 7.40 2.58 10.43
N LEU A 192 8.27 1.67 9.99
CA LEU A 192 9.72 1.83 10.07
C LEU A 192 10.19 2.99 9.18
N GLU A 193 9.66 3.12 7.97
CA GLU A 193 9.98 4.25 7.08
C GLU A 193 9.59 5.61 7.71
N ILE A 194 8.42 5.67 8.36
CA ILE A 194 7.99 6.88 9.07
C ILE A 194 8.90 7.18 10.27
N ALA A 195 9.30 6.15 11.01
CA ALA A 195 10.21 6.29 12.13
C ALA A 195 11.59 6.81 11.68
N GLU A 196 12.11 6.31 10.56
CA GLU A 196 13.36 6.76 9.96
C GLU A 196 13.30 8.25 9.61
N LYS A 197 12.25 8.69 8.91
CA LYS A 197 12.05 10.12 8.58
C LYS A 197 12.03 11.01 9.82
N LYS A 198 11.48 10.53 10.94
CA LYS A 198 11.50 11.26 12.22
C LYS A 198 12.89 11.29 12.85
N LEU A 199 13.64 10.19 12.77
CA LEU A 199 15.02 10.11 13.25
C LEU A 199 15.93 11.04 12.44
N ASP A 200 15.81 11.07 11.12
CA ASP A 200 16.58 11.98 10.25
C ASP A 200 16.37 13.45 10.64
N ARG A 201 15.12 13.84 10.88
CA ARG A 201 14.79 15.20 11.37
C ARG A 201 15.46 15.50 12.71
N ARG A 202 15.46 14.54 13.64
CA ARG A 202 16.12 14.71 14.95
C ARG A 202 17.63 14.82 14.80
N ILE A 203 18.24 14.00 13.95
CA ILE A 203 19.66 14.05 13.66
C ILE A 203 20.03 15.41 13.07
N GLU A 204 19.22 15.95 12.16
CA GLU A 204 19.47 17.26 11.57
C GLU A 204 19.41 18.39 12.61
N VAL A 205 18.40 18.39 13.49
CA VAL A 205 18.31 19.35 14.59
C VAL A 205 19.51 19.24 15.54
N LEU A 206 19.95 18.02 15.86
CA LEU A 206 21.12 17.81 16.71
C LEU A 206 22.40 18.30 16.03
N LYS A 207 22.57 18.09 14.72
CA LYS A 207 23.71 18.64 13.96
C LYS A 207 23.72 20.16 13.97
N GLN A 208 22.56 20.81 13.80
CA GLN A 208 22.45 22.27 13.87
C GLN A 208 22.83 22.79 15.26
N ARG A 209 22.33 22.15 16.33
CA ARG A 209 22.70 22.51 17.71
C ARG A 209 24.18 22.27 17.98
N GLN A 210 24.74 21.17 17.48
CA GLN A 210 26.16 20.89 17.57
C GLN A 210 26.99 21.97 16.87
N ALA A 211 26.57 22.44 15.69
CA ALA A 211 27.24 23.53 14.99
C ALA A 211 27.16 24.85 15.76
N GLN A 212 26.02 25.17 16.39
CA GLN A 212 25.87 26.35 17.25
C GLN A 212 26.78 26.28 18.49
N VAL A 213 26.83 25.13 19.16
CA VAL A 213 27.74 24.92 20.30
C VAL A 213 29.20 24.94 19.85
N GLY A 214 29.49 24.38 18.67
CA GLY A 214 30.80 24.46 18.02
C GLY A 214 31.24 25.89 17.76
N PHE A 215 30.35 26.73 17.21
CA PHE A 215 30.61 28.15 17.00
C PHE A 215 30.85 28.90 18.32
N VAL A 216 30.04 28.66 19.35
CA VAL A 216 30.27 29.25 20.67
C VAL A 216 31.62 28.83 21.23
N LYS A 217 32.00 27.55 21.07
CA LYS A 217 33.32 27.05 21.45
C LYS A 217 34.44 27.72 20.66
N GLU A 218 34.32 27.87 19.34
CA GLU A 218 35.31 28.58 18.51
C GLU A 218 35.48 30.05 18.91
N ILE A 219 34.40 30.75 19.27
CA ILE A 219 34.48 32.11 19.82
C ILE A 219 35.22 32.12 21.16
N ILE A 220 34.93 31.16 22.03
CA ILE A 220 35.59 31.04 23.33
C ILE A 220 37.09 30.72 23.16
N ASP A 221 37.43 29.80 22.26
CA ASP A 221 38.79 29.42 21.91
C ASP A 221 39.55 30.62 21.31
N SER A 222 38.94 31.35 20.38
CA SER A 222 39.55 32.55 19.78
C SER A 222 39.69 33.71 20.77
N ALA A 223 38.79 33.84 21.74
CA ALA A 223 38.91 34.78 22.84
C ALA A 223 39.91 34.33 23.94
N ASN A 224 40.53 33.14 23.79
CA ASN A 224 41.39 32.50 24.79
C ASN A 224 40.72 32.43 26.17
N LEU A 225 39.39 32.24 26.18
CA LEU A 225 38.59 32.15 27.40
C LEU A 225 38.48 30.71 27.92
N ASP A 226 39.12 29.75 27.25
CA ASP A 226 39.21 28.39 27.74
C ASP A 226 40.36 28.21 28.76
N PRO A 227 40.09 27.66 29.96
CA PRO A 227 38.79 27.24 30.50
C PRO A 227 38.03 28.37 31.23
N LEU A 228 36.78 28.64 30.79
CA LEU A 228 35.82 29.58 31.43
C LEU A 228 35.70 29.44 32.96
N PRO A 229 35.68 28.22 33.55
CA PRO A 229 35.50 28.09 34.99
C PRO A 229 36.65 28.70 35.81
N SER A 230 37.87 28.76 35.28
CA SER A 230 39.01 29.28 36.05
C SER A 230 38.99 30.80 36.18
N ARG A 231 38.74 31.52 35.08
CA ARG A 231 38.59 32.99 35.11
C ARG A 231 37.31 33.44 35.82
N ALA A 232 36.20 32.71 35.66
CA ALA A 232 34.98 33.01 36.41
C ALA A 232 35.17 32.77 37.92
N ALA A 233 35.86 31.70 38.33
CA ALA A 233 36.20 31.46 39.72
C ALA A 233 37.17 32.53 40.28
N GLN A 234 38.15 32.96 39.49
CA GLN A 234 39.04 34.07 39.86
C GLN A 234 38.26 35.38 40.03
N LEU A 235 37.38 35.74 39.08
CA LEU A 235 36.55 36.94 39.18
C LEU A 235 35.62 36.90 40.40
N GLN A 236 34.98 35.75 40.67
CA GLN A 236 34.19 35.57 41.89
C GLN A 236 35.02 35.77 43.15
N SER A 237 36.25 35.24 43.22
CA SER A 237 37.15 35.45 44.36
C SER A 237 37.56 36.93 44.52
N THR A 238 37.81 37.64 43.42
CA THR A 238 38.13 39.08 43.48
C THR A 238 36.93 39.93 43.86
N LEU A 239 35.71 39.56 43.44
CA LEU A 239 34.49 40.26 43.82
C LEU A 239 34.14 40.04 45.29
N THR A 240 34.25 38.80 45.78
CA THR A 240 34.06 38.52 47.21
C THR A 240 35.13 39.21 48.07
N SER A 241 36.37 39.27 47.59
CA SER A 241 37.43 40.06 48.23
C SER A 241 37.10 41.56 48.25
N LEU A 242 36.66 42.14 47.12
CA LEU A 242 36.23 43.55 47.07
C LEU A 242 35.02 43.84 47.95
N GLN A 243 34.03 42.94 47.98
CA GLN A 243 32.86 43.06 48.84
C GLN A 243 33.27 43.05 50.32
N SER A 244 34.21 42.18 50.71
CA SER A 244 34.76 42.18 52.07
C SER A 244 35.56 43.45 52.40
N ALA A 245 36.22 44.06 51.40
CA ALA A 245 36.98 45.30 51.55
C ALA A 245 36.09 46.57 51.55
N LEU A 246 34.86 46.49 51.00
CA LEU A 246 33.89 47.58 50.96
C LEU A 246 32.96 47.61 52.18
N ASN A 247 32.73 46.47 52.85
CA ASN A 247 31.99 46.41 54.13
C ASN A 247 32.45 47.41 55.21
N PRO A 248 33.75 47.72 55.41
CA PRO A 248 34.17 48.70 56.42
C PRO A 248 33.88 50.17 56.04
N LEU A 249 33.43 50.48 54.82
CA LEU A 249 33.11 51.85 54.39
C LEU A 249 31.62 52.22 54.57
N ASP A 250 30.77 51.27 54.96
CA ASP A 250 29.33 51.50 55.18
C ASP A 250 28.99 51.99 56.61
N ILE A 251 30.01 52.21 57.46
CA ILE A 251 29.84 52.82 58.78
C ILE A 251 30.20 54.32 58.68
N ILE A 252 29.39 55.07 57.94
CA ILE A 252 29.31 56.53 58.09
C ILE A 252 27.93 56.83 58.70
N PRO A 253 27.83 57.28 59.97
CA PRO A 253 26.55 57.51 60.61
C PRO A 253 25.89 58.77 60.05
N ILE A 254 24.74 58.62 59.40
CA ILE A 254 23.86 59.75 59.05
C ILE A 254 22.81 59.88 60.18
N PRO A 255 22.64 61.06 60.80
CA PRO A 255 21.74 61.25 61.93
C PRO A 255 20.27 61.19 61.50
N THR A 256 19.49 60.49 62.32
CA THR A 256 18.03 60.41 62.32
C THR A 256 17.42 61.80 62.49
N SER A 257 16.56 62.23 61.57
CA SER A 257 15.62 63.33 61.82
C SER A 257 14.33 63.15 61.01
N THR A 258 13.30 62.80 61.78
CA THR A 258 11.93 63.35 61.77
C THR A 258 11.09 63.24 60.50
N GLY A 259 9.93 62.61 60.68
CA GLY A 259 8.98 62.29 59.63
C GLY A 259 8.37 63.49 58.91
N LEU A 260 7.90 63.20 57.70
CA LEU A 260 6.70 63.76 57.09
C LEU A 260 6.28 62.79 55.99
N SER A 261 5.07 62.26 56.14
CA SER A 261 4.33 61.59 55.07
C SER A 261 3.96 62.64 54.01
N PRO A 262 4.26 62.46 52.71
CA PRO A 262 3.68 63.30 51.69
C PRO A 262 2.36 62.69 51.23
N SER A 263 1.30 63.43 51.54
CA SER A 263 -0.03 63.37 50.95
C SER A 263 0.01 63.27 49.42
N SER A 264 -0.92 62.51 48.86
CA SER A 264 -1.32 62.56 47.45
C SER A 264 -1.46 63.99 46.96
N GLY A 265 -0.64 64.38 46.00
CA GLY A 265 -0.73 65.65 45.29
C GLY A 265 0.53 65.93 44.49
N ASP A 266 0.40 65.89 43.17
CA ASP A 266 1.32 66.35 42.14
C ASP A 266 2.68 65.64 41.95
N HIS A 267 2.88 65.21 40.70
CA HIS A 267 4.06 64.60 40.14
C HIS A 267 5.27 65.56 40.13
N THR A 268 5.84 65.83 41.30
CA THR A 268 7.22 66.32 41.39
C THR A 268 8.15 65.12 41.29
N LYS A 269 9.07 65.21 40.33
CA LYS A 269 9.84 64.08 39.82
C LYS A 269 10.79 63.55 40.89
N ALA A 270 10.62 62.30 41.29
CA ALA A 270 11.39 61.65 42.36
C ALA A 270 12.92 61.64 42.16
N TRP A 271 13.43 61.94 40.96
CA TRP A 271 14.86 62.11 40.68
C TRP A 271 15.44 63.48 41.07
N GLU A 272 14.59 64.46 41.39
CA GLU A 272 15.03 65.82 41.81
C GLU A 272 15.29 65.91 43.33
N LEU A 273 14.83 64.92 44.11
CA LEU A 273 14.98 64.85 45.58
C LEU A 273 16.20 64.04 46.05
N GLY A 274 17.11 63.71 45.13
CA GLY A 274 18.39 63.06 45.42
C GLY A 274 18.38 61.53 45.41
N ARG A 275 19.58 60.93 45.51
CA ARG A 275 19.85 59.49 45.28
C ARG A 275 18.99 58.55 46.14
N ALA A 276 18.67 58.94 47.37
CA ALA A 276 17.84 58.14 48.27
C ALA A 276 16.37 58.05 47.82
N ALA A 277 15.82 59.15 47.27
CA ALA A 277 14.47 59.17 46.72
C ALA A 277 14.38 58.33 45.42
N TYR A 278 15.42 58.37 44.59
CA TYR A 278 15.51 57.54 43.39
C TYR A 278 15.55 56.04 43.70
N LEU A 279 16.33 55.64 44.71
CA LEU A 279 16.42 54.23 45.10
C LEU A 279 15.09 53.71 45.67
N ASN A 280 14.39 54.48 46.51
CA ASN A 280 13.06 54.07 46.99
C ASN A 280 12.00 54.02 45.88
N TRP A 281 12.07 54.93 44.91
CA TRP A 281 11.21 54.90 43.73
C TRP A 281 11.49 53.69 42.83
N ALA A 282 12.76 53.37 42.59
CA ALA A 282 13.16 52.21 41.79
C ALA A 282 12.80 50.89 42.50
N LEU A 283 12.98 50.81 43.82
CA LEU A 283 12.57 49.65 44.62
C LEU A 283 11.05 49.44 44.56
N GLY A 284 10.28 50.54 44.62
CA GLY A 284 8.82 50.52 44.48
C GLY A 284 8.31 50.14 43.09
N LYS A 285 9.16 50.21 42.05
CA LYS A 285 8.87 49.70 40.70
C LYS A 285 9.30 48.25 40.47
N MET A 286 10.25 47.75 41.26
CA MET A 286 10.74 46.37 41.16
C MET A 286 9.97 45.37 42.03
N LEU A 287 9.15 45.83 42.98
CA LEU A 287 8.12 45.00 43.61
C LEU A 287 6.81 45.07 42.80
N PRO A 288 6.31 43.97 42.22
CA PRO A 288 5.02 43.95 41.53
C PRO A 288 3.87 44.19 42.52
N PRO A 289 2.78 44.88 42.12
CA PRO A 289 1.68 45.21 43.02
C PRO A 289 0.83 43.96 43.26
N GLY A 290 1.12 43.25 44.36
CA GLY A 290 0.23 42.29 44.97
C GLY A 290 -0.79 42.99 45.86
N GLU A 291 -2.07 42.87 45.48
CA GLU A 291 -3.27 42.92 46.32
C GLU A 291 -3.33 43.93 47.49
N ARG A 292 -4.07 45.02 47.25
CA ARG A 292 -4.96 45.76 48.17
C ARG A 292 -5.42 47.01 47.39
N GLY A 293 -6.67 47.29 47.04
CA GLY A 293 -7.99 46.74 47.32
C GLY A 293 -8.99 47.91 47.26
N LEU A 294 -10.01 47.82 46.37
CA LEU A 294 -11.36 48.44 46.38
C LEU A 294 -11.49 49.97 46.24
N GLY A 295 -12.37 50.60 45.42
CA GLY A 295 -13.43 50.25 44.45
C GLY A 295 -13.67 51.50 43.54
N VAL A 296 -14.43 51.55 42.44
CA VAL A 296 -15.84 51.21 42.17
C VAL A 296 -16.10 51.22 40.64
N GLY A 297 -16.98 50.32 40.16
CA GLY A 297 -17.69 50.32 38.86
C GLY A 297 -17.18 49.26 37.87
N GLU A 298 -17.53 47.97 37.92
CA GLU A 298 -18.84 47.28 37.85
C GLU A 298 -19.60 47.51 36.52
N GLY A 299 -19.65 46.46 35.68
CA GLY A 299 -20.65 46.35 34.59
C GLY A 299 -20.23 45.79 33.22
N GLY A 300 -19.06 45.16 33.01
CA GLY A 300 -18.60 44.82 31.65
C GLY A 300 -18.17 43.38 31.36
N ASP A 301 -17.63 42.66 32.35
CA ASP A 301 -16.80 41.48 32.04
C ASP A 301 -17.53 40.13 32.20
N ALA A 302 -18.60 40.08 32.99
CA ALA A 302 -19.42 38.88 33.14
C ALA A 302 -20.20 38.54 31.86
N GLU A 303 -20.86 39.54 31.23
CA GLU A 303 -21.60 39.32 29.97
C GLU A 303 -20.70 39.06 28.75
N ARG A 304 -19.41 39.36 28.84
CA ARG A 304 -18.42 39.09 27.79
C ARG A 304 -17.91 37.66 27.89
N LEU A 305 -17.64 37.18 29.09
CA LEU A 305 -17.25 35.80 29.34
C LEU A 305 -18.39 34.82 29.05
N GLU A 306 -19.63 35.18 29.39
CA GLU A 306 -20.81 34.35 29.11
C GLU A 306 -21.14 34.28 27.60
N ARG A 307 -20.80 35.32 26.83
CA ARG A 307 -20.89 35.31 25.34
C ARG A 307 -19.80 34.44 24.70
N ILE A 308 -18.59 34.50 25.21
CA ILE A 308 -17.45 33.70 24.73
C ILE A 308 -17.67 32.22 25.09
N GLU A 309 -18.21 31.92 26.26
CA GLU A 309 -18.54 30.55 26.68
C GLU A 309 -19.66 29.96 25.81
N LYS A 310 -20.69 30.74 25.44
CA LYS A 310 -21.73 30.33 24.48
C LYS A 310 -21.22 30.10 23.07
N GLU A 311 -20.28 30.93 22.58
CA GLU A 311 -19.65 30.73 21.26
C GLU A 311 -18.76 29.47 21.23
N ILE A 312 -18.06 29.18 22.33
CA ILE A 312 -17.22 27.97 22.44
C ILE A 312 -18.09 26.71 22.53
N GLU A 313 -19.25 26.78 23.19
CA GLU A 313 -20.19 25.66 23.28
C GLU A 313 -20.89 25.36 21.94
N GLU A 314 -21.16 26.39 21.13
CA GLU A 314 -21.81 26.24 19.81
C GLU A 314 -20.84 25.69 18.73
N ILE A 315 -19.54 25.97 18.85
CA ILE A 315 -18.49 25.52 17.93
C ILE A 315 -17.92 24.15 18.34
N GLY A 316 -18.03 23.76 19.61
CA GLY A 316 -17.35 22.59 20.19
C GLY A 316 -17.75 21.19 19.68
N PRO A 317 -19.00 20.90 19.26
CA PRO A 317 -19.35 19.55 18.79
C PRO A 317 -19.87 19.44 17.35
N ARG A 318 -20.10 20.55 16.62
CA ARG A 318 -20.70 20.49 15.26
C ARG A 318 -19.69 20.20 14.15
N GLU A 319 -18.52 20.84 14.18
CA GLU A 319 -17.49 20.63 13.13
C GLU A 319 -16.87 19.22 13.19
N GLY A 320 -16.69 18.66 14.40
CA GLY A 320 -16.19 17.29 14.57
C GLY A 320 -17.18 16.20 14.16
N MET A 321 -18.49 16.44 14.30
CA MET A 321 -19.52 15.47 13.92
C MET A 321 -19.88 15.51 12.43
N GLU A 322 -19.79 16.65 11.75
CA GLU A 322 -20.00 16.72 10.29
C GLU A 322 -18.88 16.02 9.50
N ILE A 323 -17.64 16.08 9.98
CA ILE A 323 -16.50 15.37 9.37
C ILE A 323 -16.62 13.85 9.57
N LEU A 324 -17.11 13.40 10.73
CA LEU A 324 -17.39 11.98 10.99
C LEU A 324 -18.64 11.47 10.22
N ALA A 325 -19.69 12.28 10.11
CA ALA A 325 -20.91 11.92 9.37
C ALA A 325 -20.69 11.89 7.84
N GLY A 326 -19.82 12.77 7.31
CA GLY A 326 -19.39 12.74 5.91
C GLY A 326 -18.54 11.51 5.57
N SER A 327 -17.67 11.09 6.51
CA SER A 327 -16.83 9.90 6.31
C SER A 327 -17.60 8.57 6.39
N LEU A 328 -18.76 8.53 7.06
CA LEU A 328 -19.58 7.32 7.22
C LEU A 328 -20.63 7.11 6.11
N ARG A 329 -20.84 8.11 5.24
CA ARG A 329 -21.82 8.06 4.15
C ARG A 329 -21.20 7.84 2.76
N GLY A 330 -19.88 7.64 2.70
CA GLY A 330 -19.10 7.49 1.47
C GLY A 330 -18.80 6.07 1.02
N ASP A 331 -19.20 5.03 1.77
CA ASP A 331 -19.04 3.62 1.37
C ASP A 331 -20.34 2.85 1.62
N ARG A 332 -21.25 2.93 0.66
CA ARG A 332 -22.23 1.89 0.31
C ARG A 332 -22.71 2.07 -1.13
#